data_AF-A0A0F9H668-F1
#
_entry.id   AF-A0A0F9H668-F1
#
_cell.length_a   1.000
_cell.length_b   1.000
_cell.length_c   1.000
_cell.angle_alpha   90.00
_cell.angle_beta   90.00
_cell.angle_gamma   90.00
#
_symmetry.space_group_name_H-M   'P 1'
#
loop_
_entity.id
_entity.type
_entity.pdbx_description
1 polymer ?
#
loop_
_entity_poly.entity_id
_entity_poly.type
_entity_poly.pdbx_seq_one_letter_code
_entity_poly.pdbx_strand_id
1 'polypeptide(L)'
;MRRVILCAVVVMGLCGASVSSEITYYVGPDGGSWHTAENWSLGRIPLGARIGGDHVRIFNNLTVRITADVPDEFRLNTLTVGYSRDGGIIQESGNLEVSSITMGRRDGSNENMGTYTLEDGSIVIGGSLNVGGSNRDNTFIMNSGSISIGSYLWIGGDGGVNRFTMNNGDMMVGSLSLRSGVYNLEGGTLTLRNRIEFGSGVTKNRYFNFGRGVMNLPGDWDFDRLVSIGESDFRVLGNPVTEGDLQFGDLFLIGNEIFTAISGIPKSPAVVRRHVFYNNSLFDLPLIGRTDDDAVAPDKQALLPGETATVSNYTSYHKGINGIMVDIDGLAGTPTALDFDFKVGNDDNPDLWGDAPDPIDVIVRAGEGVDGSDRIAILWDDNAIDNEWLQIILRATDVTGLLEDDVFYFGNAIGESGNSTTDAIVDAFDILGARDNPRTFPDAAPIDFAFDYDRDAEVNAADVIISRNNPTTFFNALQLITVPGAKAIPVPEPSTLALLAMGAIGLLSYVWRQQ
;
A
#
# COMPACT_ATOMS: atom_id res chain seq x y z
N MET A 1 -11.72 -54.04 -58.79
CA MET A 1 -12.45 -52.76 -58.71
C MET A 1 -13.74 -53.00 -57.95
N ARG A 2 -13.75 -52.73 -56.64
CA ARG A 2 -14.83 -53.12 -55.71
C ARG A 2 -15.64 -51.90 -55.28
N ARG A 3 -16.95 -52.13 -55.25
CA ARG A 3 -18.05 -51.30 -54.77
C ARG A 3 -18.29 -51.52 -53.26
N VAL A 4 -18.78 -50.46 -52.59
CA VAL A 4 -19.75 -50.38 -51.46
C VAL A 4 -19.34 -51.00 -50.10
N ILE A 5 -19.58 -50.29 -48.98
CA ILE A 5 -20.49 -50.65 -47.85
C ILE A 5 -20.41 -49.58 -46.73
N LEU A 6 -21.58 -49.09 -46.35
CA LEU A 6 -21.91 -48.38 -45.11
C LEU A 6 -21.75 -49.36 -43.93
N CYS A 7 -21.10 -49.00 -42.82
CA CYS A 7 -21.26 -49.75 -41.57
C CYS A 7 -21.60 -48.80 -40.42
N ALA A 8 -22.87 -48.84 -40.03
CA ALA A 8 -23.35 -48.35 -38.76
C ALA A 8 -22.84 -49.26 -37.64
N VAL A 9 -22.45 -48.67 -36.50
CA VAL A 9 -22.57 -49.37 -35.22
C VAL A 9 -23.76 -48.75 -34.50
N VAL A 10 -24.84 -49.51 -34.52
CA VAL A 10 -26.00 -49.41 -33.64
C VAL A 10 -25.59 -49.85 -32.25
N VAL A 11 -25.95 -49.08 -31.22
CA VAL A 11 -26.29 -49.63 -29.91
C VAL A 11 -27.65 -49.04 -29.53
N MET A 12 -28.73 -49.80 -29.78
CA MET A 12 -30.02 -49.61 -29.13
C MET A 12 -30.23 -50.73 -28.10
N GLY A 13 -30.49 -50.31 -26.86
CA GLY A 13 -31.39 -50.96 -25.90
C GLY A 13 -30.87 -52.17 -25.11
N LEU A 14 -30.71 -52.01 -23.79
CA LEU A 14 -31.60 -52.59 -22.76
C LEU A 14 -31.00 -52.48 -21.35
N CYS A 15 -31.83 -52.02 -20.40
CA CYS A 15 -31.75 -52.19 -18.94
C CYS A 15 -30.64 -51.42 -18.20
N GLY A 16 -31.00 -50.91 -17.02
CA GLY A 16 -30.23 -49.91 -16.27
C GLY A 16 -28.83 -50.37 -15.85
N ALA A 17 -27.83 -49.62 -16.31
CA ALA A 17 -26.55 -49.47 -15.63
C ALA A 17 -25.98 -48.10 -16.02
N SER A 18 -25.89 -47.20 -15.05
CA SER A 18 -25.12 -45.96 -15.16
C SER A 18 -23.63 -46.33 -15.30
N VAL A 19 -23.08 -46.21 -16.51
CA VAL A 19 -21.63 -46.32 -16.71
C VAL A 19 -21.07 -44.91 -16.56
N SER A 20 -20.61 -44.54 -15.35
CA SER A 20 -19.77 -43.36 -15.17
C SER A 20 -18.32 -43.75 -15.48
N SER A 21 -17.93 -43.69 -16.75
CA SER A 21 -16.50 -43.70 -17.08
C SER A 21 -15.96 -42.28 -16.85
N GLU A 22 -15.08 -42.10 -15.87
CA GLU A 22 -14.36 -40.83 -15.67
C GLU A 22 -13.58 -40.47 -16.94
N ILE A 23 -13.90 -39.34 -17.58
CA ILE A 23 -13.11 -38.84 -18.71
C ILE A 23 -12.14 -37.79 -18.18
N THR A 24 -10.84 -38.00 -18.42
CA THR A 24 -9.81 -36.98 -18.13
C THR A 24 -9.43 -36.28 -19.42
N TYR A 25 -9.66 -34.98 -19.50
CA TYR A 25 -9.22 -34.12 -20.59
C TYR A 25 -7.88 -33.49 -20.25
N TYR A 26 -6.94 -33.60 -21.19
CA TYR A 26 -5.60 -33.02 -21.10
C TYR A 26 -5.47 -31.88 -22.10
N VAL A 27 -5.20 -30.67 -21.64
CA VAL A 27 -4.91 -29.53 -22.52
C VAL A 27 -3.40 -29.29 -22.50
N GLY A 28 -2.72 -29.46 -23.64
CA GLY A 28 -1.27 -29.27 -23.78
C GLY A 28 -0.82 -29.26 -25.26
N PRO A 29 0.28 -28.58 -25.62
CA PRO A 29 0.88 -28.68 -26.95
C PRO A 29 1.56 -30.03 -27.14
N ASP A 30 1.36 -30.59 -28.35
CA ASP A 30 1.82 -31.92 -28.78
C ASP A 30 3.34 -32.10 -28.63
N GLY A 31 3.75 -33.24 -28.06
CA GLY A 31 5.17 -33.58 -28.02
C GLY A 31 5.62 -34.79 -27.21
N GLY A 32 4.72 -35.61 -26.66
CA GLY A 32 5.14 -36.85 -26.01
C GLY A 32 4.06 -37.60 -25.23
N SER A 33 2.91 -37.84 -25.86
CA SER A 33 1.88 -38.81 -25.47
C SER A 33 1.11 -38.57 -24.15
N TRP A 34 0.14 -37.65 -24.23
CA TRP A 34 -1.22 -37.70 -23.62
C TRP A 34 -2.19 -37.20 -24.70
N HIS A 35 -3.26 -37.94 -25.00
CA HIS A 35 -4.04 -37.78 -26.24
C HIS A 35 -5.17 -36.72 -26.18
N THR A 36 -5.44 -36.26 -27.39
CA THR A 36 -6.06 -35.04 -27.92
C THR A 36 -7.54 -35.24 -28.27
N ALA A 37 -8.45 -34.32 -27.94
CA ALA A 37 -9.67 -34.25 -28.76
C ALA A 37 -9.35 -33.45 -30.03
N GLU A 38 -9.41 -34.12 -31.17
CA GLU A 38 -8.90 -33.70 -32.48
C GLU A 38 -9.66 -32.51 -33.13
N ASN A 39 -10.40 -31.69 -32.38
CA ASN A 39 -11.11 -30.52 -32.90
C ASN A 39 -11.12 -29.34 -31.92
N TRP A 40 -9.99 -29.09 -31.25
CA TRP A 40 -9.86 -27.96 -30.33
C TRP A 40 -9.33 -26.72 -31.04
N SER A 41 -10.17 -25.68 -31.18
CA SER A 41 -9.65 -24.33 -31.34
C SER A 41 -9.07 -23.89 -30.00
N LEU A 42 -7.78 -23.61 -29.96
CA LEU A 42 -6.93 -23.17 -28.83
C LEU A 42 -7.42 -21.94 -28.02
N GLY A 43 -8.70 -21.57 -28.07
CA GLY A 43 -9.25 -20.39 -27.40
C GLY A 43 -10.70 -20.51 -26.93
N ARG A 44 -11.33 -21.69 -26.99
CA ARG A 44 -12.68 -21.91 -26.44
C ARG A 44 -12.88 -23.39 -26.17
N ILE A 45 -13.45 -23.74 -25.01
CA ILE A 45 -13.92 -25.09 -24.69
C ILE A 45 -15.44 -25.09 -24.93
N PRO A 46 -15.96 -25.57 -26.08
CA PRO A 46 -17.39 -25.74 -26.28
C PRO A 46 -17.78 -27.11 -25.73
N LEU A 47 -18.20 -27.16 -24.47
CA LEU A 47 -18.72 -28.39 -23.85
C LEU A 47 -20.21 -28.22 -23.54
N GLY A 48 -20.99 -29.24 -23.90
CA GLY A 48 -22.44 -29.28 -23.64
C GLY A 48 -22.77 -29.33 -22.16
N ALA A 49 -23.95 -28.82 -21.80
CA ALA A 49 -24.35 -28.38 -20.47
C ALA A 49 -24.28 -29.39 -19.29
N ARG A 50 -23.98 -30.68 -19.49
CA ARG A 50 -24.01 -31.68 -18.40
C ARG A 50 -23.06 -32.85 -18.62
N ILE A 51 -21.90 -32.83 -17.95
CA ILE A 51 -21.05 -34.02 -17.82
C ILE A 51 -20.55 -34.13 -16.38
N GLY A 52 -21.11 -35.07 -15.62
CA GLY A 52 -20.67 -35.38 -14.26
C GLY A 52 -19.59 -36.46 -14.28
N GLY A 53 -18.46 -36.22 -13.60
CA GLY A 53 -17.36 -37.20 -13.45
C GLY A 53 -16.02 -36.82 -14.10
N ASP A 54 -15.92 -35.65 -14.72
CA ASP A 54 -14.79 -35.31 -15.59
C ASP A 54 -13.65 -34.54 -14.88
N HIS A 55 -12.41 -34.81 -15.31
CA HIS A 55 -11.20 -34.14 -14.84
C HIS A 55 -10.60 -33.30 -15.98
N VAL A 56 -10.28 -32.03 -15.72
CA VAL A 56 -9.52 -31.19 -16.66
C VAL A 56 -8.15 -30.92 -16.07
N ARG A 57 -7.10 -31.21 -16.84
CA ARG A 57 -5.73 -30.87 -16.51
C ARG A 57 -5.11 -30.00 -17.60
N ILE A 58 -4.48 -28.91 -17.19
CA ILE A 58 -3.88 -27.92 -18.10
C ILE A 58 -2.38 -27.89 -17.89
N PHE A 59 -1.61 -28.00 -18.98
CA PHE A 59 -0.15 -28.08 -18.99
C PHE A 59 0.50 -27.14 -20.03
N ASN A 60 1.76 -26.77 -19.82
CA ASN A 60 2.69 -26.16 -20.79
C ASN A 60 2.26 -24.81 -21.42
N ASN A 61 2.45 -23.71 -20.69
CA ASN A 61 2.25 -22.33 -21.19
C ASN A 61 0.96 -22.10 -22.01
N LEU A 62 -0.15 -22.57 -21.45
CA LEU A 62 -1.47 -22.35 -21.99
C LEU A 62 -2.22 -21.33 -21.17
N THR A 63 -2.90 -20.42 -21.85
CA THR A 63 -4.01 -19.65 -21.26
C THR A 63 -5.31 -20.29 -21.71
N VAL A 64 -6.11 -20.78 -20.76
CA VAL A 64 -7.45 -21.30 -21.04
C VAL A 64 -8.49 -20.31 -20.55
N ARG A 65 -9.32 -19.83 -21.49
CA ARG A 65 -10.47 -18.98 -21.18
C ARG A 65 -11.69 -19.85 -20.98
N ILE A 66 -12.36 -19.68 -19.84
CA ILE A 66 -13.63 -20.30 -19.54
C ILE A 66 -14.68 -19.19 -19.57
N THR A 67 -15.64 -19.35 -20.48
CA THR A 67 -16.77 -18.44 -20.69
C THR A 67 -18.02 -19.30 -20.77
N ALA A 68 -19.03 -19.04 -19.94
CA ALA A 68 -20.32 -19.70 -20.07
C ALA A 68 -21.26 -18.81 -20.90
N ASP A 69 -21.63 -19.26 -22.10
CA ASP A 69 -22.59 -18.54 -22.96
C ASP A 69 -24.04 -18.59 -22.42
N VAL A 70 -24.27 -19.44 -21.42
CA VAL A 70 -25.54 -19.59 -20.71
C VAL A 70 -25.26 -19.53 -19.21
N PRO A 71 -26.03 -18.75 -18.44
CA PRO A 71 -25.77 -18.52 -17.01
C PRO A 71 -25.87 -19.76 -16.12
N ASP A 72 -26.35 -20.91 -16.61
CA ASP A 72 -26.63 -22.09 -15.78
C ASP A 72 -25.80 -23.33 -16.18
N GLU A 73 -24.64 -23.50 -15.54
CA GLU A 73 -23.83 -24.74 -15.43
C GLU A 73 -22.76 -24.99 -16.51
N PHE A 74 -21.55 -24.50 -16.27
CA PHE A 74 -20.35 -25.25 -16.65
C PHE A 74 -19.89 -26.09 -15.44
N ARG A 75 -19.98 -27.42 -15.53
CA ARG A 75 -19.68 -28.37 -14.44
C ARG A 75 -18.46 -29.23 -14.73
N LEU A 76 -17.51 -29.30 -13.79
CA LEU A 76 -16.40 -30.27 -13.80
C LEU A 76 -16.35 -31.01 -12.46
N ASN A 77 -15.73 -32.20 -12.40
CA ASN A 77 -15.47 -32.82 -11.10
C ASN A 77 -14.20 -32.22 -10.48
N THR A 78 -13.11 -32.20 -11.24
CA THR A 78 -11.83 -31.68 -10.76
C THR A 78 -11.14 -30.83 -11.82
N LEU A 79 -10.67 -29.64 -11.43
CA LEU A 79 -9.80 -28.80 -12.23
C LEU A 79 -8.39 -28.77 -11.63
N THR A 80 -7.38 -29.12 -12.43
CA THR A 80 -5.97 -29.08 -12.03
C THR A 80 -5.14 -28.22 -12.97
N VAL A 81 -4.29 -27.37 -12.40
CA VAL A 81 -3.44 -26.41 -13.13
C VAL A 81 -1.94 -26.72 -12.85
N GLY A 82 -1.08 -26.92 -13.87
CA GLY A 82 0.37 -27.20 -13.65
C GLY A 82 1.36 -27.24 -14.86
N TYR A 83 2.64 -27.59 -14.57
CA TYR A 83 3.91 -27.71 -15.36
C TYR A 83 4.74 -26.45 -15.77
N SER A 84 6.06 -26.67 -16.01
CA SER A 84 7.18 -25.73 -16.04
C SER A 84 7.11 -24.63 -17.13
N ARG A 85 7.16 -23.37 -16.68
CA ARG A 85 7.18 -22.08 -17.42
C ARG A 85 5.82 -21.50 -17.88
N ASP A 86 4.90 -21.41 -16.91
CA ASP A 86 3.79 -20.45 -16.80
C ASP A 86 2.53 -20.70 -17.64
N GLY A 87 1.47 -21.27 -17.04
CA GLY A 87 0.11 -21.35 -17.63
C GLY A 87 -0.94 -20.62 -16.77
N GLY A 88 -1.96 -20.07 -17.43
CA GLY A 88 -3.05 -19.28 -16.85
C GLY A 88 -4.44 -19.88 -17.11
N ILE A 89 -5.37 -19.74 -16.18
CA ILE A 89 -6.81 -19.93 -16.45
C ILE A 89 -7.51 -18.62 -16.17
N ILE A 90 -8.35 -18.16 -17.09
CA ILE A 90 -9.13 -16.93 -16.94
C ILE A 90 -10.61 -17.28 -17.03
N GLN A 91 -11.35 -17.05 -15.96
CA GLN A 91 -12.81 -17.06 -15.98
C GLN A 91 -13.28 -15.63 -16.27
N GLU A 92 -13.80 -15.40 -17.47
CA GLU A 92 -14.23 -14.06 -17.92
C GLU A 92 -15.70 -13.75 -17.58
N SER A 93 -16.60 -14.76 -17.57
CA SER A 93 -18.00 -14.59 -17.16
C SER A 93 -18.76 -15.93 -17.03
N GLY A 94 -19.79 -15.96 -16.16
CA GLY A 94 -20.70 -17.10 -15.97
C GLY A 94 -20.43 -17.96 -14.73
N ASN A 95 -21.13 -19.09 -14.62
CA ASN A 95 -21.07 -19.98 -13.45
C ASN A 95 -20.22 -21.24 -13.73
N LEU A 96 -19.13 -21.42 -12.98
CA LEU A 96 -18.25 -22.60 -12.98
C LEU A 96 -18.48 -23.41 -11.70
N GLU A 97 -19.01 -24.62 -11.83
CA GLU A 97 -19.21 -25.53 -10.71
C GLU A 97 -18.21 -26.67 -10.76
N VAL A 98 -17.49 -26.92 -9.66
CA VAL A 98 -16.48 -27.97 -9.56
C VAL A 98 -16.52 -28.68 -8.20
N SER A 99 -16.11 -29.94 -8.11
CA SER A 99 -15.93 -30.60 -6.80
C SER A 99 -14.65 -30.13 -6.12
N SER A 100 -13.55 -30.00 -6.85
CA SER A 100 -12.32 -29.43 -6.30
C SER A 100 -11.48 -28.73 -7.36
N ILE A 101 -10.81 -27.66 -6.95
CA ILE A 101 -9.75 -27.03 -7.74
C ILE A 101 -8.45 -27.25 -7.00
N THR A 102 -7.44 -27.74 -7.70
CA THR A 102 -6.10 -27.87 -7.15
C THR A 102 -5.12 -27.18 -8.08
N MET A 103 -4.49 -26.13 -7.58
CA MET A 103 -3.33 -25.49 -8.18
C MET A 103 -2.11 -26.07 -7.48
N GLY A 104 -1.45 -27.02 -8.14
CA GLY A 104 -0.50 -27.92 -7.50
C GLY A 104 -1.04 -29.34 -7.32
N ARG A 105 -0.31 -30.20 -6.60
CA ARG A 105 -0.70 -31.58 -6.31
C ARG A 105 -0.57 -31.86 -4.81
N ARG A 106 -1.56 -32.56 -4.23
CA ARG A 106 -1.65 -32.87 -2.79
C ARG A 106 -0.59 -33.86 -2.29
N ASP A 107 0.07 -34.60 -3.20
CA ASP A 107 0.93 -35.75 -2.89
C ASP A 107 2.44 -35.45 -2.81
N GLY A 108 2.85 -34.18 -2.95
CA GLY A 108 4.23 -33.74 -2.76
C GLY A 108 5.24 -34.25 -3.80
N SER A 109 4.77 -34.84 -4.90
CA SER A 109 5.64 -35.63 -5.78
C SER A 109 6.19 -34.93 -7.04
N ASN A 110 5.78 -33.69 -7.40
CA ASN A 110 6.49 -32.85 -8.39
C ASN A 110 5.96 -31.41 -8.57
N GLU A 111 6.86 -30.61 -9.16
CA GLU A 111 6.97 -29.16 -9.44
C GLU A 111 5.84 -28.47 -10.24
N ASN A 112 4.78 -28.01 -9.57
CA ASN A 112 3.69 -27.28 -10.25
C ASN A 112 3.65 -25.79 -9.87
N MET A 113 3.62 -24.95 -10.90
CA MET A 113 3.37 -23.50 -10.86
C MET A 113 2.20 -23.19 -11.78
N GLY A 114 1.38 -22.21 -11.43
CA GLY A 114 0.30 -21.74 -12.30
C GLY A 114 -0.45 -20.55 -11.73
N THR A 115 -1.12 -19.83 -12.62
CA THR A 115 -2.01 -18.71 -12.25
C THR A 115 -3.45 -19.04 -12.60
N TYR A 116 -4.38 -18.75 -11.69
CA TYR A 116 -5.81 -18.80 -11.97
C TYR A 116 -6.38 -17.41 -11.66
N THR A 117 -7.05 -16.83 -12.64
CA THR A 117 -7.68 -15.52 -12.54
C THR A 117 -9.18 -15.66 -12.74
N LEU A 118 -9.95 -15.19 -11.76
CA LEU A 118 -11.36 -14.88 -11.92
C LEU A 118 -11.47 -13.40 -12.25
N GLU A 119 -11.82 -13.06 -13.50
CA GLU A 119 -12.10 -11.67 -13.88
C GLU A 119 -13.47 -11.26 -13.35
N ASP A 120 -14.49 -12.09 -13.58
CA ASP A 120 -15.88 -11.92 -13.12
C ASP A 120 -16.66 -13.25 -13.19
N GLY A 121 -17.88 -13.30 -12.63
CA GLY A 121 -18.77 -14.46 -12.63
C GLY A 121 -18.89 -15.16 -11.27
N SER A 122 -19.31 -16.42 -11.26
CA SER A 122 -19.41 -17.22 -10.04
C SER A 122 -18.67 -18.55 -10.17
N ILE A 123 -17.94 -18.92 -9.13
CA ILE A 123 -17.35 -20.25 -9.01
C ILE A 123 -17.93 -20.94 -7.77
N VAL A 124 -18.47 -22.15 -7.94
CA VAL A 124 -18.92 -22.99 -6.83
C VAL A 124 -18.05 -24.23 -6.75
N ILE A 125 -17.34 -24.39 -5.64
CA ILE A 125 -16.44 -25.50 -5.35
C ILE A 125 -17.05 -26.33 -4.22
N GLY A 126 -17.60 -27.52 -4.53
CA GLY A 126 -18.24 -28.37 -3.53
C GLY A 126 -17.30 -28.85 -2.41
N GLY A 127 -16.02 -29.04 -2.73
CA GLY A 127 -14.95 -29.50 -1.85
C GLY A 127 -13.97 -28.41 -1.49
N SER A 128 -12.70 -28.57 -1.91
CA SER A 128 -11.60 -27.67 -1.53
C SER A 128 -10.98 -26.97 -2.74
N LEU A 129 -10.53 -25.73 -2.52
CA LEU A 129 -9.58 -25.04 -3.37
C LEU A 129 -8.20 -25.12 -2.69
N ASN A 130 -7.24 -25.75 -3.36
CA ASN A 130 -5.87 -25.84 -2.87
C ASN A 130 -4.97 -24.98 -3.75
N VAL A 131 -4.32 -23.98 -3.17
CA VAL A 131 -3.34 -23.11 -3.82
C VAL A 131 -1.96 -23.39 -3.24
N GLY A 132 -1.22 -24.28 -3.89
CA GLY A 132 0.22 -24.45 -3.64
C GLY A 132 0.78 -25.85 -3.82
N GLY A 133 2.10 -25.96 -3.61
CA GLY A 133 2.90 -27.16 -3.80
C GLY A 133 4.35 -26.97 -3.32
N SER A 134 5.18 -28.00 -3.44
CA SER A 134 6.58 -27.95 -3.00
C SER A 134 7.45 -27.12 -3.96
N ASN A 135 8.23 -26.19 -3.41
CA ASN A 135 9.32 -25.40 -4.01
C ASN A 135 8.93 -24.51 -5.20
N ARG A 136 7.66 -24.13 -5.32
CA ARG A 136 7.11 -23.44 -6.50
C ARG A 136 6.01 -22.44 -6.12
N ASP A 137 5.93 -21.35 -6.88
CA ASP A 137 4.97 -20.26 -6.65
C ASP A 137 3.64 -20.56 -7.37
N ASN A 138 2.52 -20.35 -6.70
CA ASN A 138 1.18 -20.45 -7.28
C ASN A 138 0.38 -19.21 -6.91
N THR A 139 -0.38 -18.68 -7.86
CA THR A 139 -1.12 -17.43 -7.68
C THR A 139 -2.58 -17.60 -8.07
N PHE A 140 -3.49 -17.38 -7.14
CA PHE A 140 -4.90 -17.21 -7.45
C PHE A 140 -5.26 -15.72 -7.33
N ILE A 141 -5.90 -15.17 -8.36
CA ILE A 141 -6.34 -13.77 -8.40
C ILE A 141 -7.86 -13.75 -8.63
N MET A 142 -8.56 -13.00 -7.81
CA MET A 142 -9.97 -12.69 -7.97
C MET A 142 -10.10 -11.18 -8.18
N ASN A 143 -10.45 -10.76 -9.39
CA ASN A 143 -10.67 -9.36 -9.72
C ASN A 143 -12.08 -8.91 -9.35
N SER A 144 -13.09 -9.77 -9.53
CA SER A 144 -14.47 -9.53 -9.13
C SER A 144 -15.28 -10.84 -9.05
N GLY A 145 -16.60 -10.74 -8.90
CA GLY A 145 -17.51 -11.88 -8.92
C GLY A 145 -17.69 -12.55 -7.55
N SER A 146 -18.02 -13.84 -7.55
CA SER A 146 -18.24 -14.63 -6.34
C SER A 146 -17.58 -16.00 -6.37
N ILE A 147 -17.10 -16.47 -5.22
CA ILE A 147 -16.59 -17.83 -5.06
C ILE A 147 -17.21 -18.48 -3.82
N SER A 148 -17.82 -19.64 -3.96
CA SER A 148 -18.29 -20.46 -2.84
C SER A 148 -17.45 -21.73 -2.73
N ILE A 149 -16.87 -22.00 -1.57
CA ILE A 149 -16.05 -23.18 -1.29
C ILE A 149 -16.68 -23.95 -0.13
N GLY A 150 -17.02 -25.22 -0.37
CA GLY A 150 -17.70 -26.06 0.59
C GLY A 150 -16.86 -26.41 1.83
N SER A 151 -15.59 -26.77 1.62
CA SER A 151 -14.72 -27.33 2.66
C SER A 151 -13.57 -26.40 3.04
N TYR A 152 -12.45 -26.43 2.32
CA TYR A 152 -11.23 -25.70 2.68
C TYR A 152 -10.73 -24.85 1.53
N LEU A 153 -10.34 -23.61 1.83
CA LEU A 153 -9.32 -22.91 1.09
C LEU A 153 -7.98 -23.18 1.78
N TRP A 154 -7.11 -23.90 1.09
CA TRP A 154 -5.79 -24.24 1.60
C TRP A 154 -4.72 -23.51 0.79
N ILE A 155 -3.85 -22.77 1.47
CA ILE A 155 -2.79 -21.99 0.85
C ILE A 155 -1.46 -22.43 1.44
N GLY A 156 -0.58 -22.93 0.58
CA GLY A 156 0.79 -23.24 0.95
C GLY A 156 1.39 -24.51 0.38
N GLY A 157 2.49 -24.94 0.98
CA GLY A 157 3.41 -25.96 0.48
C GLY A 157 4.86 -25.70 0.91
N ASP A 158 5.72 -26.69 0.86
CA ASP A 158 7.09 -26.56 1.36
C ASP A 158 7.96 -25.82 0.33
N GLY A 159 8.44 -24.60 0.62
CA GLY A 159 9.53 -23.93 -0.12
C GLY A 159 9.17 -22.94 -1.24
N GLY A 160 7.90 -22.79 -1.64
CA GLY A 160 7.43 -21.80 -2.64
C GLY A 160 6.64 -20.63 -2.03
N VAL A 161 6.48 -19.53 -2.78
CA VAL A 161 5.68 -18.35 -2.42
C VAL A 161 4.31 -18.45 -3.08
N ASN A 162 3.32 -18.92 -2.32
CA ASN A 162 1.93 -19.03 -2.79
C ASN A 162 1.17 -17.75 -2.44
N ARG A 163 0.32 -17.28 -3.35
CA ARG A 163 -0.47 -16.07 -3.17
C ARG A 163 -1.92 -16.31 -3.55
N PHE A 164 -2.82 -15.79 -2.73
CA PHE A 164 -4.22 -15.61 -3.07
C PHE A 164 -4.53 -14.13 -2.93
N THR A 165 -5.10 -13.49 -3.95
CA THR A 165 -5.44 -12.06 -3.92
C THR A 165 -6.88 -11.85 -4.35
N MET A 166 -7.66 -11.13 -3.54
CA MET A 166 -9.00 -10.63 -3.85
C MET A 166 -8.94 -9.12 -4.04
N ASN A 167 -8.88 -8.67 -5.29
CA ASN A 167 -8.99 -7.25 -5.61
C ASN A 167 -10.41 -6.74 -5.36
N ASN A 168 -11.42 -7.59 -5.56
CA ASN A 168 -12.83 -7.29 -5.26
C ASN A 168 -13.67 -8.59 -5.17
N GLY A 169 -14.98 -8.44 -4.91
CA GLY A 169 -15.98 -9.51 -4.94
C GLY A 169 -16.06 -10.31 -3.64
N ASP A 170 -16.93 -11.32 -3.64
CA ASP A 170 -17.33 -12.04 -2.42
C ASP A 170 -16.87 -13.51 -2.44
N MET A 171 -16.14 -13.92 -1.42
CA MET A 171 -15.79 -15.32 -1.20
C MET A 171 -16.45 -15.85 0.06
N MET A 172 -17.13 -16.99 -0.03
CA MET A 172 -17.58 -17.75 1.14
C MET A 172 -16.88 -19.11 1.18
N VAL A 173 -16.22 -19.44 2.28
CA VAL A 173 -15.49 -20.71 2.44
C VAL A 173 -15.83 -21.36 3.77
N GLY A 174 -15.74 -22.70 3.84
CA GLY A 174 -15.82 -23.44 5.11
C GLY A 174 -14.74 -23.00 6.09
N SER A 175 -13.50 -23.43 5.85
CA SER A 175 -12.32 -23.05 6.63
C SER A 175 -11.19 -22.53 5.75
N LEU A 176 -10.41 -21.59 6.28
CA LEU A 176 -9.16 -21.12 5.67
C LEU A 176 -7.97 -21.73 6.40
N SER A 177 -7.03 -22.32 5.66
CA SER A 177 -5.78 -22.84 6.21
C SER A 177 -4.60 -22.20 5.49
N LEU A 178 -3.81 -21.41 6.22
CA LEU A 178 -2.56 -20.82 5.75
C LEU A 178 -1.39 -21.62 6.30
N ARG A 179 -0.74 -22.43 5.48
CA ARG A 179 0.45 -23.20 5.89
C ARG A 179 1.74 -22.50 5.50
N SER A 180 1.77 -21.92 4.29
CA SER A 180 2.84 -21.04 3.79
C SER A 180 2.24 -20.14 2.71
N GLY A 181 2.74 -18.91 2.57
CA GLY A 181 2.21 -17.95 1.60
C GLY A 181 1.14 -17.01 2.13
N VAL A 182 0.65 -16.17 1.23
CA VAL A 182 -0.02 -14.91 1.56
C VAL A 182 -1.45 -14.92 1.04
N TYR A 183 -2.37 -14.43 1.87
CA TYR A 183 -3.73 -14.08 1.47
C TYR A 183 -3.91 -12.56 1.53
N ASN A 184 -4.36 -11.94 0.43
CA ASN A 184 -4.57 -10.50 0.33
C ASN A 184 -6.03 -10.18 0.02
N LEU A 185 -6.66 -9.36 0.87
CA LEU A 185 -7.99 -8.79 0.66
C LEU A 185 -7.89 -7.35 0.13
N GLU A 186 -7.31 -7.11 -1.03
CA GLU A 186 -7.10 -5.76 -1.61
C GLU A 186 -8.40 -4.95 -1.90
N GLY A 187 -9.56 -5.51 -1.59
CA GLY A 187 -10.88 -4.87 -1.70
C GLY A 187 -12.06 -5.84 -1.62
N GLY A 188 -11.80 -7.16 -1.66
CA GLY A 188 -12.83 -8.19 -1.57
C GLY A 188 -13.33 -8.49 -0.14
N THR A 189 -14.42 -9.26 -0.08
CA THR A 189 -15.02 -9.75 1.18
C THR A 189 -14.84 -11.26 1.31
N LEU A 190 -14.12 -11.72 2.34
CA LEU A 190 -14.01 -13.14 2.69
C LEU A 190 -14.91 -13.47 3.87
N THR A 191 -15.80 -14.44 3.71
CA THR A 191 -16.65 -14.98 4.78
C THR A 191 -16.23 -16.42 5.12
N LEU A 192 -15.82 -16.66 6.37
CA LEU A 192 -15.50 -18.00 6.87
C LEU A 192 -16.69 -18.58 7.63
N ARG A 193 -17.13 -19.79 7.29
CA ARG A 193 -18.22 -20.48 8.03
C ARG A 193 -17.76 -21.24 9.27
N ASN A 194 -16.45 -21.48 9.41
CA ASN A 194 -15.91 -22.28 10.49
C ASN A 194 -14.72 -21.62 11.15
N ARG A 195 -13.50 -21.82 10.64
CA ARG A 195 -12.29 -21.33 11.29
C ARG A 195 -11.19 -20.96 10.31
N ILE A 196 -10.30 -20.10 10.78
CA ILE A 196 -8.99 -19.85 10.20
C ILE A 196 -7.93 -20.63 11.00
N GLU A 197 -6.98 -21.24 10.30
CA GLU A 197 -5.86 -21.96 10.91
C GLU A 197 -4.55 -21.53 10.27
N PHE A 198 -3.57 -21.18 11.09
CA PHE A 198 -2.17 -21.04 10.67
C PHE A 198 -1.43 -22.34 10.98
N GLY A 199 -0.80 -22.93 9.96
CA GLY A 199 -0.07 -24.18 10.09
C GLY A 199 1.18 -24.04 10.95
N SER A 200 1.58 -25.09 11.68
CA SER A 200 2.81 -25.09 12.47
C SER A 200 4.07 -25.28 11.61
N GLY A 201 5.19 -24.64 12.00
CA GLY A 201 6.50 -24.76 11.36
C GLY A 201 7.02 -23.46 10.72
N VAL A 202 8.34 -23.38 10.50
CA VAL A 202 9.00 -22.21 9.88
C VAL A 202 8.75 -22.24 8.37
N THR A 203 7.81 -21.43 7.89
CA THR A 203 7.61 -21.21 6.46
C THR A 203 7.74 -19.72 6.15
N LYS A 204 8.37 -19.39 5.01
CA LYS A 204 8.60 -18.00 4.60
C LYS A 204 7.27 -17.31 4.27
N ASN A 205 7.16 -16.02 4.62
CA ASN A 205 6.09 -15.10 4.19
C ASN A 205 4.67 -15.69 4.32
N ARG A 206 4.28 -16.08 5.54
CA ARG A 206 2.93 -16.54 5.84
C ARG A 206 2.19 -15.47 6.63
N TYR A 207 1.23 -14.81 5.98
CA TYR A 207 0.36 -13.85 6.65
C TYR A 207 -0.99 -13.72 5.95
N PHE A 208 -1.97 -13.26 6.70
CA PHE A 208 -3.25 -12.80 6.17
C PHE A 208 -3.25 -11.27 6.17
N ASN A 209 -3.34 -10.67 4.99
CA ASN A 209 -3.40 -9.23 4.80
C ASN A 209 -4.84 -8.80 4.51
N PHE A 210 -5.40 -8.01 5.41
CA PHE A 210 -6.72 -7.39 5.26
C PHE A 210 -6.76 -6.41 4.08
N GLY A 211 -5.62 -5.86 3.65
CA GLY A 211 -5.59 -4.87 2.57
C GLY A 211 -6.60 -3.75 2.81
N ARG A 212 -7.54 -3.58 1.87
CA ARG A 212 -8.69 -2.67 1.97
C ARG A 212 -10.03 -3.40 2.05
N GLY A 213 -10.00 -4.71 2.27
CA GLY A 213 -11.17 -5.59 2.24
C GLY A 213 -11.68 -5.96 3.62
N VAL A 214 -12.60 -6.93 3.64
CA VAL A 214 -13.35 -7.32 4.84
C VAL A 214 -13.29 -8.84 5.04
N MET A 215 -13.02 -9.26 6.27
CA MET A 215 -13.12 -10.66 6.71
C MET A 215 -14.29 -10.81 7.67
N ASN A 216 -15.25 -11.68 7.34
CA ASN A 216 -16.35 -12.04 8.23
C ASN A 216 -16.03 -13.36 8.93
N LEU A 217 -15.92 -13.30 10.26
CA LEU A 217 -15.69 -14.47 11.10
C LEU A 217 -16.96 -14.83 11.88
N PRO A 218 -17.24 -16.14 12.07
CA PRO A 218 -18.46 -16.57 12.74
C PRO A 218 -18.36 -16.32 14.25
N GLY A 219 -19.42 -15.77 14.82
CA GLY A 219 -19.51 -15.37 16.22
C GLY A 219 -19.06 -13.93 16.48
N ASP A 220 -18.94 -13.61 17.76
CA ASP A 220 -18.43 -12.34 18.27
C ASP A 220 -16.90 -12.36 18.30
N TRP A 221 -16.23 -11.33 17.81
CA TRP A 221 -14.77 -11.25 17.72
C TRP A 221 -14.26 -9.87 18.15
N ASP A 222 -13.12 -9.88 18.80
CA ASP A 222 -12.32 -8.72 19.18
C ASP A 222 -10.84 -8.98 18.79
N PHE A 223 -9.98 -7.98 19.03
CA PHE A 223 -8.57 -8.06 18.71
C PHE A 223 -7.87 -9.22 19.44
N ASP A 224 -8.10 -9.36 20.74
CA ASP A 224 -7.50 -10.40 21.57
C ASP A 224 -7.82 -11.81 21.06
N ARG A 225 -9.08 -12.06 20.69
CA ARG A 225 -9.50 -13.35 20.14
C ARG A 225 -8.87 -13.61 18.78
N LEU A 226 -8.74 -12.59 17.93
CA LEU A 226 -8.11 -12.71 16.62
C LEU A 226 -6.63 -13.10 16.75
N VAL A 227 -5.86 -12.37 17.56
CA VAL A 227 -4.42 -12.64 17.72
C VAL A 227 -4.12 -13.85 18.62
N SER A 228 -5.10 -14.34 19.38
CA SER A 228 -4.98 -15.61 20.13
C SER A 228 -4.93 -16.85 19.24
N ILE A 229 -5.25 -16.72 17.94
CA ILE A 229 -5.09 -17.80 16.97
C ILE A 229 -3.60 -18.14 16.89
N GLY A 230 -3.25 -19.38 17.26
CA GLY A 230 -1.86 -19.82 17.32
C GLY A 230 -1.14 -19.61 16.00
N GLU A 231 0.09 -19.09 16.06
CA GLU A 231 0.96 -18.84 14.91
C GLU A 231 0.40 -17.82 13.89
N SER A 232 -0.60 -17.01 14.29
CA SER A 232 -1.20 -15.98 13.45
C SER A 232 -0.25 -14.83 13.12
N ASP A 233 -0.37 -14.32 11.90
CA ASP A 233 0.26 -13.10 11.42
C ASP A 233 -0.79 -12.39 10.56
N PHE A 234 -1.50 -11.46 11.19
CA PHE A 234 -2.50 -10.61 10.56
C PHE A 234 -1.87 -9.26 10.24
N ARG A 235 -2.20 -8.74 9.06
CA ARG A 235 -1.62 -7.50 8.55
C ARG A 235 -2.65 -6.59 7.91
N VAL A 236 -2.39 -5.29 7.93
CA VAL A 236 -3.11 -4.28 7.16
C VAL A 236 -2.09 -3.58 6.28
N LEU A 237 -2.36 -3.57 4.96
CA LEU A 237 -1.44 -3.03 3.95
C LEU A 237 0.00 -3.58 4.08
N GLY A 238 0.14 -4.85 4.48
CA GLY A 238 1.43 -5.53 4.63
C GLY A 238 2.15 -5.34 5.97
N ASN A 239 1.63 -4.50 6.87
CA ASN A 239 2.17 -4.26 8.21
C ASN A 239 1.43 -5.08 9.28
N PRO A 240 2.12 -5.68 10.27
CA PRO A 240 1.48 -6.38 11.39
C PRO A 240 0.44 -5.50 12.12
N VAL A 241 -0.72 -6.08 12.44
CA VAL A 241 -1.80 -5.33 13.08
C VAL A 241 -1.55 -5.06 14.57
N THR A 242 -1.93 -3.87 15.01
CA THR A 242 -2.22 -3.51 16.40
C THR A 242 -3.72 -3.32 16.60
N GLU A 243 -4.17 -3.16 17.85
CA GLU A 243 -5.60 -3.01 18.17
C GLU A 243 -6.25 -1.82 17.45
N GLY A 244 -5.51 -0.74 17.21
CA GLY A 244 -6.00 0.45 16.51
C GLY A 244 -6.10 0.31 14.98
N ASP A 245 -5.51 -0.75 14.40
CA ASP A 245 -5.44 -0.93 12.95
C ASP A 245 -6.64 -1.73 12.40
N LEU A 246 -7.50 -2.26 13.28
CA LEU A 246 -8.64 -3.10 12.89
C LEU A 246 -9.95 -2.53 13.41
N GLN A 247 -10.97 -2.57 12.54
CA GLN A 247 -12.35 -2.32 12.92
C GLN A 247 -13.08 -3.64 13.08
N PHE A 248 -13.75 -3.81 14.22
CA PHE A 248 -14.67 -4.92 14.49
C PHE A 248 -16.10 -4.36 14.43
N GLY A 249 -16.86 -4.77 13.42
CA GLY A 249 -18.23 -4.31 13.19
C GLY A 249 -19.24 -4.97 14.13
N ASP A 250 -20.45 -4.39 14.20
CA ASP A 250 -21.57 -4.96 14.93
C ASP A 250 -21.92 -6.37 14.42
N LEU A 251 -22.43 -7.20 15.33
CA LEU A 251 -22.90 -8.55 14.98
C LEU A 251 -24.00 -8.50 13.92
N PHE A 252 -23.83 -9.26 12.85
CA PHE A 252 -24.79 -9.34 11.76
C PHE A 252 -25.03 -10.79 11.33
N LEU A 253 -26.13 -11.02 10.60
CA LEU A 253 -26.54 -12.37 10.16
C LEU A 253 -26.22 -12.57 8.69
N ILE A 254 -25.65 -13.75 8.37
CA ILE A 254 -25.67 -14.32 7.02
C ILE A 254 -26.43 -15.63 7.12
N GLY A 255 -27.62 -15.68 6.52
CA GLY A 255 -28.56 -16.78 6.76
C GLY A 255 -28.96 -16.85 8.23
N ASN A 256 -28.61 -17.97 8.90
CA ASN A 256 -28.91 -18.20 10.33
C ASN A 256 -27.64 -18.16 11.21
N GLU A 257 -26.50 -17.78 10.65
CA GLU A 257 -25.22 -17.71 11.37
C GLU A 257 -24.88 -16.24 11.66
N ILE A 258 -24.34 -15.98 12.85
CA ILE A 258 -23.91 -14.65 13.30
C ILE A 258 -22.44 -14.46 12.96
N PHE A 259 -22.08 -13.26 12.49
CA PHE A 259 -20.72 -12.90 12.12
C PHE A 259 -20.30 -11.57 12.73
N THR A 260 -18.99 -11.41 12.88
CA THR A 260 -18.31 -10.14 13.08
C THR A 260 -17.56 -9.80 11.79
N ALA A 261 -17.79 -8.60 11.25
CA ALA A 261 -17.01 -8.07 10.14
C ALA A 261 -15.73 -7.44 10.67
N ILE A 262 -14.58 -7.82 10.11
CA ILE A 262 -13.26 -7.33 10.50
C ILE A 262 -12.61 -6.72 9.27
N SER A 263 -12.20 -5.46 9.36
CA SER A 263 -11.52 -4.76 8.26
C SER A 263 -10.31 -4.01 8.79
N GLY A 264 -9.32 -3.82 7.90
CA GLY A 264 -8.26 -2.86 8.16
C GLY A 264 -8.82 -1.46 8.26
N ILE A 265 -8.42 -0.71 9.29
CA ILE A 265 -8.50 0.74 9.30
C ILE A 265 -7.15 1.18 8.73
N PRO A 266 -7.08 1.67 7.49
CA PRO A 266 -5.85 2.29 7.01
C PRO A 266 -5.53 3.41 8.00
N LYS A 267 -4.36 3.35 8.62
CA LYS A 267 -3.87 4.44 9.44
C LYS A 267 -3.97 5.70 8.60
N SER A 268 -4.75 6.68 9.05
CA SER A 268 -4.89 7.94 8.32
C SER A 268 -3.50 8.56 8.25
N PRO A 269 -2.93 8.72 7.03
CA PRO A 269 -1.58 9.21 6.91
C PRO A 269 -1.45 10.56 7.59
N ALA A 270 -0.39 10.73 8.38
CA ALA A 270 -0.17 11.94 9.14
C ALA A 270 1.30 12.33 9.07
N VAL A 271 1.55 13.62 8.81
CA VAL A 271 2.89 14.17 8.91
C VAL A 271 3.28 14.25 10.38
N VAL A 272 4.27 13.44 10.78
CA VAL A 272 4.78 13.36 12.15
C VAL A 272 5.86 14.39 12.38
N ARG A 273 6.74 14.61 11.40
CA ARG A 273 7.84 15.57 11.54
C ARG A 273 8.29 16.20 10.23
N ARG A 274 8.86 17.39 10.36
CA ARG A 274 9.39 18.23 9.28
C ARG A 274 10.76 18.70 9.71
N HIS A 275 11.77 18.44 8.90
CA HIS A 275 13.15 18.75 9.20
C HIS A 275 13.75 19.57 8.07
N VAL A 276 14.62 20.50 8.43
CA VAL A 276 15.67 21.01 7.55
C VAL A 276 16.98 20.36 7.98
N PHE A 277 17.85 20.05 7.03
CA PHE A 277 19.15 19.46 7.30
C PHE A 277 20.23 20.07 6.41
N TYR A 278 21.47 20.01 6.86
CA TYR A 278 22.61 20.64 6.18
C TYR A 278 23.24 19.66 5.19
N ASN A 279 22.57 19.45 4.05
CA ASN A 279 23.05 18.58 2.98
C ASN A 279 24.44 19.05 2.50
N ASN A 280 25.33 18.13 2.16
CA ASN A 280 26.72 18.41 1.79
C ASN A 280 27.55 19.19 2.86
N SER A 281 27.19 19.10 4.15
CA SER A 281 28.01 19.59 5.28
C SER A 281 28.99 18.52 5.77
N LEU A 282 29.86 18.82 6.75
CA LEU A 282 30.69 17.77 7.38
C LEU A 282 29.83 16.68 8.07
N PHE A 283 28.64 17.05 8.52
CA PHE A 283 27.68 16.16 9.15
C PHE A 283 26.92 15.29 8.15
N ASP A 284 27.03 15.59 6.84
CA ASP A 284 26.51 14.79 5.73
C ASP A 284 27.65 14.48 4.74
N LEU A 285 28.49 13.52 5.13
CA LEU A 285 29.60 13.02 4.33
C LEU A 285 29.59 11.48 4.29
N PRO A 286 28.92 10.87 3.30
CA PRO A 286 28.83 9.42 3.18
C PRO A 286 30.20 8.72 3.14
N LEU A 287 31.24 9.39 2.62
CA LEU A 287 32.60 8.85 2.56
C LEU A 287 33.20 8.53 3.95
N ILE A 288 32.71 9.19 5.00
CA ILE A 288 33.13 8.96 6.40
C ILE A 288 32.00 8.34 7.25
N GLY A 289 30.96 7.81 6.60
CA GLY A 289 29.84 7.14 7.29
C GLY A 289 28.87 8.08 7.98
N ARG A 290 28.84 9.36 7.58
CA ARG A 290 27.83 10.34 7.97
C ARG A 290 26.71 10.34 6.93
N THR A 291 25.48 10.50 7.38
CA THR A 291 24.27 10.43 6.54
C THR A 291 23.47 11.73 6.64
N ASP A 292 22.52 11.93 5.75
CA ASP A 292 21.57 13.05 5.79
C ASP A 292 20.92 13.19 7.18
N ASP A 293 20.64 12.07 7.86
CA ASP A 293 20.01 12.04 9.18
C ASP A 293 20.92 12.60 10.30
N ASP A 294 22.25 12.44 10.14
CA ASP A 294 23.25 13.04 11.05
C ASP A 294 23.35 14.55 10.87
N ALA A 295 22.89 15.08 9.73
CA ALA A 295 22.93 16.50 9.39
C ALA A 295 21.63 17.26 9.68
N VAL A 296 20.63 16.62 10.27
CA VAL A 296 19.37 17.25 10.68
C VAL A 296 19.64 18.37 11.68
N ALA A 297 19.09 19.56 11.41
CA ALA A 297 19.21 20.71 12.29
C ALA A 297 18.31 20.54 13.54
N PRO A 298 18.86 20.24 14.73
CA PRO A 298 18.05 19.86 15.87
C PRO A 298 17.39 21.07 16.56
N ASP A 299 17.92 22.27 16.34
CA ASP A 299 17.45 23.53 16.88
C ASP A 299 16.37 24.21 16.01
N LYS A 300 16.08 23.62 14.84
CA LYS A 300 15.14 24.17 13.87
C LYS A 300 13.83 23.40 13.85
N GLN A 301 12.75 24.15 13.64
CA GLN A 301 11.40 23.64 13.48
C GLN A 301 10.72 24.37 12.31
N ALA A 302 9.90 23.64 11.56
CA ALA A 302 9.14 24.24 10.49
C ALA A 302 8.18 25.31 11.07
N LEU A 303 8.07 26.45 10.39
CA LEU A 303 7.03 27.43 10.67
C LEU A 303 5.71 26.91 10.09
N LEU A 304 4.60 27.06 10.82
CA LEU A 304 3.28 26.63 10.37
C LEU A 304 2.34 27.82 10.07
N PRO A 305 1.30 27.62 9.23
CA PRO A 305 0.29 28.63 8.98
C PRO A 305 -0.33 29.18 10.27
N GLY A 306 -0.37 30.52 10.40
CA GLY A 306 -0.87 31.22 11.59
C GLY A 306 0.21 31.55 12.62
N GLU A 307 1.45 31.13 12.43
CA GLU A 307 2.58 31.44 13.30
C GLU A 307 3.40 32.65 12.80
N THR A 308 4.23 33.20 13.70
CA THR A 308 5.22 34.24 13.40
C THR A 308 6.62 33.64 13.51
N ALA A 309 7.45 33.89 12.50
CA ALA A 309 8.82 33.40 12.41
C ALA A 309 9.71 33.87 13.55
N THR A 310 10.62 32.99 13.96
CA THR A 310 11.70 33.24 14.92
C THR A 310 13.00 32.58 14.43
N VAL A 311 14.09 32.74 15.19
CA VAL A 311 15.39 32.07 14.95
C VAL A 311 15.30 30.54 14.84
N SER A 312 14.22 29.93 15.36
CA SER A 312 13.98 28.49 15.26
C SER A 312 13.45 28.06 13.88
N ASN A 313 13.08 28.99 12.99
CA ASN A 313 12.41 28.67 11.74
C ASN A 313 13.30 28.85 10.49
N TYR A 314 14.51 29.39 10.65
CA TYR A 314 15.44 29.59 9.54
C TYR A 314 16.86 29.15 9.89
N THR A 315 17.64 28.83 8.86
CA THR A 315 19.03 28.40 8.98
C THR A 315 20.00 29.53 8.63
N SER A 316 21.22 29.44 9.14
CA SER A 316 22.33 30.35 8.79
C SER A 316 23.29 29.75 7.76
N TYR A 317 22.92 28.60 7.19
CA TYR A 317 23.81 27.76 6.40
C TYR A 317 24.19 28.43 5.09
N HIS A 318 25.49 28.48 4.79
CA HIS A 318 26.01 29.19 3.61
C HIS A 318 25.65 28.57 2.27
N LYS A 319 25.11 27.36 2.25
CA LYS A 319 24.61 26.68 1.04
C LYS A 319 23.10 26.80 0.85
N GLY A 320 22.45 27.65 1.64
CA GLY A 320 21.01 27.86 1.54
C GLY A 320 20.20 26.75 2.18
N ILE A 321 18.96 26.61 1.69
CA ILE A 321 18.11 25.45 1.93
C ILE A 321 18.37 24.43 0.82
N ASN A 322 19.10 23.37 1.15
CA ASN A 322 19.46 22.32 0.19
C ASN A 322 19.00 20.91 0.61
N GLY A 323 18.33 20.78 1.76
CA GLY A 323 17.80 19.53 2.27
C GLY A 323 16.59 19.71 3.19
N ILE A 324 15.48 19.07 2.83
CA ILE A 324 14.27 18.95 3.66
C ILE A 324 13.95 17.47 3.87
N MET A 325 13.47 17.11 5.06
CA MET A 325 12.85 15.80 5.29
C MET A 325 11.44 15.93 5.86
N VAL A 326 10.55 15.04 5.44
CA VAL A 326 9.19 14.91 5.97
C VAL A 326 8.96 13.47 6.39
N ASP A 327 8.60 13.27 7.64
CA ASP A 327 8.29 11.96 8.21
C ASP A 327 6.77 11.79 8.22
N ILE A 328 6.27 10.77 7.52
CA ILE A 328 4.84 10.50 7.33
C ILE A 328 4.52 9.10 7.82
N ASP A 329 3.65 9.04 8.80
CA ASP A 329 3.18 7.79 9.36
C ASP A 329 2.01 7.27 8.53
N GLY A 330 2.06 5.99 8.12
CA GLY A 330 1.03 5.36 7.30
C GLY A 330 1.01 5.77 5.82
N LEU A 331 2.12 6.28 5.26
CA LEU A 331 2.21 6.75 3.88
C LEU A 331 1.62 5.74 2.86
N ALA A 332 0.71 6.21 2.00
CA ALA A 332 -0.09 5.33 1.14
C ALA A 332 0.64 4.79 -0.10
N GLY A 333 1.71 5.47 -0.53
CA GLY A 333 2.46 5.17 -1.75
C GLY A 333 3.86 5.75 -1.72
N THR A 334 4.45 5.98 -2.89
CA THR A 334 5.79 6.58 -3.02
C THR A 334 5.66 7.95 -3.69
N PRO A 335 5.63 9.05 -2.93
CA PRO A 335 5.54 10.40 -3.48
C PRO A 335 6.72 10.74 -4.39
N THR A 336 6.44 11.60 -5.36
CA THR A 336 7.44 12.20 -6.25
C THR A 336 7.37 13.73 -6.13
N ALA A 337 8.22 14.47 -6.85
CA ALA A 337 8.14 15.93 -6.88
C ALA A 337 6.75 16.47 -7.30
N LEU A 338 5.94 15.68 -8.03
CA LEU A 338 4.57 16.07 -8.42
C LEU A 338 3.57 16.11 -7.26
N ASP A 339 3.89 15.46 -6.14
CA ASP A 339 3.06 15.47 -4.93
C ASP A 339 3.36 16.68 -4.03
N PHE A 340 4.21 17.61 -4.50
CA PHE A 340 4.59 18.82 -3.80
C PHE A 340 4.37 20.06 -4.66
N ASP A 341 4.10 21.19 -4.02
CA ASP A 341 4.43 22.51 -4.56
C ASP A 341 5.47 23.18 -3.67
N PHE A 342 6.39 23.91 -4.31
CA PHE A 342 7.41 24.69 -3.63
C PHE A 342 7.33 26.14 -4.07
N LYS A 343 7.29 27.07 -3.12
CA LYS A 343 7.30 28.52 -3.40
C LYS A 343 8.42 29.20 -2.63
N VAL A 344 8.96 30.27 -3.19
CA VAL A 344 9.96 31.11 -2.51
C VAL A 344 9.56 32.58 -2.49
N GLY A 345 9.87 33.23 -1.38
CA GLY A 345 9.61 34.65 -1.17
C GLY A 345 10.11 35.14 0.18
N ASN A 346 9.84 36.41 0.48
CA ASN A 346 10.38 37.04 1.70
C ASN A 346 9.43 38.12 2.25
N ASP A 347 8.13 37.82 2.29
CA ASP A 347 7.08 38.70 2.82
C ASP A 347 5.89 37.91 3.41
N ASP A 348 4.99 38.59 4.12
CA ASP A 348 3.82 37.98 4.78
C ASP A 348 2.72 37.46 3.83
N ASN A 349 2.96 37.43 2.51
CA ASN A 349 1.97 37.05 1.51
C ASN A 349 2.41 35.86 0.66
N PRO A 350 2.48 34.65 1.24
CA PRO A 350 2.92 33.45 0.53
C PRO A 350 2.05 33.07 -0.67
N ASP A 351 0.77 33.50 -0.70
CA ASP A 351 -0.13 33.30 -1.85
C ASP A 351 0.41 33.99 -3.15
N LEU A 352 1.33 34.97 -3.03
CA LEU A 352 1.93 35.69 -4.16
C LEU A 352 3.40 35.30 -4.44
N TRP A 353 3.96 34.37 -3.67
CA TRP A 353 5.34 33.94 -3.85
C TRP A 353 5.54 33.21 -5.18
N GLY A 354 6.77 33.30 -5.71
CA GLY A 354 7.16 32.65 -6.97
C GLY A 354 7.38 31.15 -6.79
N ASP A 355 7.41 30.40 -7.88
CA ASP A 355 7.84 28.99 -7.84
C ASP A 355 9.30 28.90 -7.37
N ALA A 356 9.58 27.96 -6.47
CA ALA A 356 10.95 27.62 -6.11
C ALA A 356 11.65 26.91 -7.28
N PRO A 357 13.00 26.84 -7.29
CA PRO A 357 13.71 25.90 -8.14
C PRO A 357 13.22 24.45 -7.91
N ASP A 358 13.16 23.67 -8.98
CA ASP A 358 12.79 22.25 -8.88
C ASP A 358 13.80 21.49 -8.00
N PRO A 359 13.35 20.55 -7.15
CA PRO A 359 14.27 19.70 -6.41
C PRO A 359 15.03 18.77 -7.38
N ILE A 360 16.29 18.49 -7.05
CA ILE A 360 17.14 17.56 -7.81
C ILE A 360 16.82 16.10 -7.50
N ASP A 361 16.25 15.82 -6.31
CA ASP A 361 15.82 14.48 -5.93
C ASP A 361 14.69 14.50 -4.88
N VAL A 362 13.87 13.43 -4.91
CA VAL A 362 12.84 13.12 -3.90
C VAL A 362 12.96 11.64 -3.57
N ILE A 363 13.47 11.32 -2.38
CA ILE A 363 13.85 9.97 -1.97
C ILE A 363 12.96 9.53 -0.81
N VAL A 364 12.28 8.40 -0.96
CA VAL A 364 11.45 7.81 0.10
C VAL A 364 12.18 6.65 0.77
N ARG A 365 12.35 6.72 2.08
CA ARG A 365 12.99 5.72 2.94
C ARG A 365 11.98 5.18 3.94
N ALA A 366 11.49 3.97 3.67
CA ALA A 366 10.40 3.37 4.44
C ALA A 366 10.83 2.96 5.86
N GLY A 367 10.05 3.34 6.87
CA GLY A 367 10.30 3.04 8.28
C GLY A 367 11.53 3.69 8.92
N GLU A 368 12.22 4.59 8.20
CA GLU A 368 13.41 5.31 8.69
C GLU A 368 13.10 6.66 9.36
N GLY A 369 11.82 7.07 9.34
CA GLY A 369 11.31 8.25 10.02
C GLY A 369 11.12 8.06 11.52
N VAL A 370 10.74 9.14 12.21
CA VAL A 370 10.39 9.12 13.65
C VAL A 370 9.32 8.06 13.93
N ASP A 371 9.52 7.30 15.01
CA ASP A 371 8.61 6.23 15.47
C ASP A 371 8.27 5.16 14.40
N GLY A 372 9.15 4.97 13.41
CA GLY A 372 8.96 4.00 12.32
C GLY A 372 8.06 4.50 11.18
N SER A 373 7.84 5.81 11.09
CA SER A 373 7.22 6.46 9.92
C SER A 373 8.12 6.36 8.68
N ASP A 374 7.55 6.66 7.50
CA ASP A 374 8.33 6.75 6.27
C ASP A 374 8.94 8.14 6.13
N ARG A 375 10.22 8.22 5.78
CA ARG A 375 10.94 9.48 5.61
C ARG A 375 11.04 9.84 4.13
N ILE A 376 10.63 11.05 3.78
CA ILE A 376 10.82 11.62 2.45
C ILE A 376 11.92 12.67 2.54
N ALA A 377 13.05 12.47 1.85
CA ALA A 377 14.11 13.47 1.71
C ALA A 377 13.97 14.19 0.36
N ILE A 378 14.04 15.51 0.38
CA ILE A 378 13.91 16.39 -0.78
C ILE A 378 15.17 17.23 -0.86
N LEU A 379 15.85 17.18 -2.01
CA LEU A 379 17.16 17.78 -2.21
C LEU A 379 17.10 18.88 -3.25
N TRP A 380 17.86 19.95 -3.01
CA TRP A 380 18.15 20.99 -4.00
C TRP A 380 19.66 21.12 -4.20
N ASP A 381 20.06 21.72 -5.32
CA ASP A 381 21.45 22.14 -5.49
C ASP A 381 21.85 23.13 -4.39
N ASP A 382 23.12 23.07 -3.96
CA ASP A 382 23.69 24.06 -3.05
C ASP A 382 23.47 25.47 -3.62
N ASN A 383 23.03 26.39 -2.76
CA ASN A 383 22.73 27.79 -3.11
C ASN A 383 21.54 28.00 -4.07
N ALA A 384 20.69 27.00 -4.28
CA ALA A 384 19.46 27.17 -5.08
C ALA A 384 18.44 28.09 -4.39
N ILE A 385 18.37 28.06 -3.05
CA ILE A 385 17.41 28.81 -2.24
C ILE A 385 18.17 29.48 -1.10
N ASP A 386 18.56 30.74 -1.32
CA ASP A 386 19.41 31.53 -0.43
C ASP A 386 18.71 32.81 0.01
N ASN A 387 18.82 33.16 1.30
CA ASN A 387 18.35 34.44 1.84
C ASN A 387 16.83 34.72 1.64
N GLU A 388 16.03 33.66 1.59
CA GLU A 388 14.58 33.74 1.44
C GLU A 388 13.88 32.59 2.18
N TRP A 389 12.55 32.64 2.21
CA TRP A 389 11.71 31.56 2.74
C TRP A 389 11.34 30.58 1.64
N LEU A 390 11.39 29.29 1.96
CA LEU A 390 10.79 28.22 1.19
C LEU A 390 9.47 27.82 1.86
N GLN A 391 8.37 27.92 1.12
CA GLN A 391 7.12 27.26 1.42
C GLN A 391 7.12 25.87 0.78
N ILE A 392 6.74 24.87 1.57
CA ILE A 392 6.54 23.50 1.12
C ILE A 392 5.05 23.17 1.31
N ILE A 393 4.41 22.73 0.23
CA ILE A 393 3.04 22.21 0.24
C ILE A 393 3.13 20.75 -0.17
N LEU A 394 3.02 19.85 0.80
CA LEU A 394 2.84 18.43 0.53
C LEU A 394 1.34 18.17 0.29
N ARG A 395 1.00 17.80 -0.94
CA ARG A 395 -0.39 17.72 -1.38
C ARG A 395 -1.12 16.51 -0.80
N ALA A 396 -2.40 16.67 -0.52
CA ALA A 396 -3.35 15.58 -0.30
C ALA A 396 -3.67 14.90 -1.65
N THR A 397 -2.97 13.79 -1.92
CA THR A 397 -3.16 12.95 -3.11
C THR A 397 -3.46 11.52 -2.69
N ASP A 398 -3.93 10.68 -3.61
CA ASP A 398 -4.06 9.25 -3.33
C ASP A 398 -2.70 8.57 -3.02
N VAL A 399 -1.58 9.18 -3.45
CA VAL A 399 -0.22 8.68 -3.23
C VAL A 399 0.28 9.02 -1.83
N THR A 400 0.04 10.24 -1.36
CA THR A 400 0.39 10.65 0.01
C THR A 400 -0.62 10.12 1.03
N GLY A 401 -1.88 10.00 0.61
CA GLY A 401 -3.02 9.58 1.40
C GLY A 401 -3.42 10.57 2.50
N LEU A 402 -2.86 11.78 2.52
CA LEU A 402 -3.24 12.84 3.45
C LEU A 402 -4.68 13.29 3.20
N LEU A 403 -5.38 13.69 4.27
CA LEU A 403 -6.75 14.21 4.18
C LEU A 403 -6.79 15.68 3.73
N GLU A 404 -5.74 16.44 4.03
CA GLU A 404 -5.57 17.85 3.69
C GLU A 404 -4.12 18.11 3.34
N ASP A 405 -3.86 19.14 2.52
CA ASP A 405 -2.49 19.57 2.20
C ASP A 405 -1.73 19.93 3.49
N ASP A 406 -0.49 19.46 3.60
CA ASP A 406 0.40 19.88 4.68
C ASP A 406 1.28 21.04 4.21
N VAL A 407 1.12 22.20 4.84
CA VAL A 407 1.81 23.44 4.47
C VAL A 407 2.75 23.87 5.59
N PHE A 408 4.02 24.08 5.27
CA PHE A 408 5.02 24.53 6.23
C PHE A 408 6.16 25.29 5.57
N TYR A 409 7.01 25.96 6.37
CA TYR A 409 8.04 26.86 5.86
C TYR A 409 9.36 26.70 6.61
N PHE A 410 10.45 26.91 5.87
CA PHE A 410 11.79 27.14 6.43
C PHE A 410 12.43 28.33 5.73
N GLY A 411 13.22 29.11 6.47
CA GLY A 411 13.97 30.22 5.91
C GLY A 411 15.47 29.96 5.86
N ASN A 412 16.19 30.81 5.15
CA ASN A 412 17.64 30.89 5.22
C ASN A 412 18.10 32.35 5.30
N ALA A 413 19.09 32.63 6.15
CA ALA A 413 19.75 33.93 6.28
C ALA A 413 21.25 33.68 6.47
N ILE A 414 22.01 33.67 5.37
CA ILE A 414 23.41 33.22 5.37
C ILE A 414 24.25 34.07 6.32
N GLY A 415 24.89 33.42 7.29
CA GLY A 415 25.81 34.09 8.22
C GLY A 415 25.14 34.89 9.33
N GLU A 416 23.84 34.71 9.56
CA GLU A 416 23.10 35.30 10.69
C GLU A 416 23.22 34.39 11.94
N SER A 417 23.50 34.97 13.11
CA SER A 417 23.79 34.21 14.34
C SER A 417 22.63 34.09 15.33
N GLY A 418 21.46 34.64 15.01
CA GLY A 418 20.33 34.80 15.93
C GLY A 418 20.61 35.83 17.01
N ASN A 419 21.41 36.86 16.71
CA ASN A 419 21.82 37.88 17.70
C ASN A 419 20.67 38.82 18.10
N SER A 420 19.58 38.81 17.33
CA SER A 420 18.37 39.59 17.52
C SER A 420 17.13 38.69 17.52
N THR A 421 16.13 39.05 18.33
CA THR A 421 14.82 38.38 18.33
C THR A 421 13.80 39.09 17.45
N THR A 422 14.15 40.24 16.87
CA THR A 422 13.22 41.10 16.13
C THR A 422 13.49 41.18 14.65
N ASP A 423 14.62 40.64 14.21
CA ASP A 423 15.09 40.68 12.83
C ASP A 423 16.16 39.60 12.62
N ALA A 424 16.45 39.31 11.35
CA ALA A 424 17.53 38.43 10.91
C ALA A 424 18.56 39.23 10.10
N ILE A 425 18.97 40.40 10.62
CA ILE A 425 19.98 41.25 9.97
C ILE A 425 21.37 40.66 10.23
N VAL A 426 22.11 40.44 9.14
CA VAL A 426 23.53 40.06 9.19
C VAL A 426 24.36 41.34 9.26
N ASP A 427 24.97 41.59 10.41
CA ASP A 427 25.76 42.78 10.67
C ASP A 427 27.11 42.50 11.35
N ALA A 428 27.71 43.55 11.93
CA ALA A 428 29.00 43.42 12.58
C ALA A 428 28.97 42.49 13.82
N PHE A 429 27.83 42.32 14.48
CA PHE A 429 27.71 41.44 15.63
C PHE A 429 27.82 39.97 15.24
N ASP A 430 27.32 39.55 14.07
CA ASP A 430 27.47 38.17 13.58
C ASP A 430 28.94 37.85 13.25
N ILE A 431 29.64 38.80 12.62
CA ILE A 431 31.07 38.70 12.32
C ILE A 431 31.89 38.58 13.61
N LEU A 432 31.58 39.44 14.59
CA LEU A 432 32.25 39.43 15.90
C LEU A 432 31.89 38.16 16.70
N GLY A 433 30.66 37.67 16.58
CA GLY A 433 30.19 36.43 17.19
C GLY A 433 31.03 35.23 16.74
N ALA A 434 31.20 35.04 15.44
CA ALA A 434 32.07 33.98 14.91
C ALA A 434 33.53 34.16 15.33
N ARG A 435 34.05 35.40 15.25
CA ARG A 435 35.44 35.69 15.63
C ARG A 435 35.73 35.38 17.11
N ASP A 436 34.78 35.70 17.99
CA ASP A 436 34.97 35.62 19.44
C ASP A 436 34.58 34.25 20.02
N ASN A 437 34.03 33.34 19.20
CA ASN A 437 33.65 31.97 19.58
C ASN A 437 34.32 30.89 18.70
N PRO A 438 35.66 30.86 18.58
CA PRO A 438 36.34 29.92 17.71
C PRO A 438 36.16 28.47 18.18
N ARG A 439 35.99 27.56 17.23
CA ARG A 439 35.93 26.10 17.41
C ARG A 439 36.99 25.47 16.53
N THR A 440 37.56 24.36 16.96
CA THR A 440 38.71 23.73 16.29
C THR A 440 38.55 22.22 16.32
N PHE A 441 39.27 21.47 15.49
CA PHE A 441 39.19 20.00 15.52
C PHE A 441 39.20 19.33 16.93
N PRO A 442 40.03 19.73 17.92
CA PRO A 442 39.97 19.16 19.27
C PRO A 442 38.76 19.59 20.12
N ASP A 443 38.09 20.68 19.76
CA ASP A 443 36.89 21.24 20.41
C ASP A 443 35.87 21.64 19.34
N ALA A 444 35.39 20.62 18.63
CA ALA A 444 34.57 20.77 17.44
C ALA A 444 33.23 21.45 17.76
N ALA A 445 32.75 22.30 16.85
CA ALA A 445 31.42 22.88 16.94
C ALA A 445 30.36 21.75 16.86
N PRO A 446 29.38 21.71 17.77
CA PRO A 446 28.21 20.87 17.55
C PRO A 446 27.44 21.36 16.32
N ILE A 447 26.63 20.49 15.73
CA ILE A 447 25.90 20.79 14.49
C ILE A 447 25.01 22.02 14.60
N ASP A 448 24.52 22.36 15.78
CA ASP A 448 23.62 23.50 16.07
C ASP A 448 24.36 24.76 16.55
N PHE A 449 25.69 24.79 16.44
CA PHE A 449 26.46 25.94 16.89
C PHE A 449 26.18 27.16 16.00
N ALA A 450 25.65 28.23 16.59
CA ALA A 450 25.14 29.39 15.86
C ALA A 450 26.17 30.11 14.97
N PHE A 451 27.47 29.94 15.25
CA PHE A 451 28.55 30.63 14.57
C PHE A 451 29.32 29.77 13.56
N ASP A 452 28.96 28.49 13.43
CA ASP A 452 29.47 27.58 12.40
C ASP A 452 28.52 27.66 11.19
N TYR A 453 28.82 28.54 10.25
CA TYR A 453 27.93 28.84 9.11
C TYR A 453 28.13 27.89 7.93
N ASP A 454 29.27 27.19 7.87
CA ASP A 454 29.55 26.15 6.88
C ASP A 454 29.40 24.72 7.36
N ARG A 455 29.05 24.55 8.64
CA ARG A 455 28.74 23.28 9.28
C ARG A 455 29.90 22.31 9.06
N ASP A 456 31.12 22.83 9.16
CA ASP A 456 32.38 22.09 9.05
C ASP A 456 32.93 21.66 10.42
N ALA A 457 32.17 21.91 11.49
CA ALA A 457 32.50 21.65 12.88
C ALA A 457 33.70 22.45 13.41
N GLU A 458 34.15 23.47 12.69
CA GLU A 458 35.07 24.49 13.16
C GLU A 458 34.37 25.86 13.18
N VAL A 459 34.95 26.82 13.90
CA VAL A 459 34.56 28.23 13.77
C VAL A 459 35.85 28.99 13.62
N ASN A 460 36.11 29.44 12.39
CA ASN A 460 37.39 29.98 12.00
C ASN A 460 37.24 31.21 11.10
N ALA A 461 38.29 31.55 10.35
CA ALA A 461 38.26 32.71 9.47
C ALA A 461 37.22 32.55 8.33
N ALA A 462 36.84 31.33 7.96
CA ALA A 462 35.81 31.03 6.97
C ALA A 462 34.45 31.58 7.43
N ASP A 463 34.00 31.26 8.65
CA ASP A 463 32.73 31.76 9.21
C ASP A 463 32.67 33.27 9.30
N VAL A 464 33.77 33.87 9.75
CA VAL A 464 33.92 35.34 9.78
C VAL A 464 33.78 35.93 8.37
N ILE A 465 34.32 35.26 7.35
CA ILE A 465 34.21 35.69 5.94
C ILE A 465 32.80 35.45 5.40
N ILE A 466 32.13 34.35 5.77
CA ILE A 466 30.76 34.04 5.35
C ILE A 466 29.82 35.16 5.80
N SER A 467 29.81 35.48 7.11
CA SER A 467 28.98 36.57 7.62
C SER A 467 29.36 37.93 7.01
N ARG A 468 30.67 38.23 6.91
CA ARG A 468 31.14 39.50 6.33
C ARG A 468 30.76 39.68 4.86
N ASN A 469 30.66 38.60 4.10
CA ASN A 469 30.32 38.67 2.67
C ASN A 469 28.81 38.68 2.42
N ASN A 470 27.98 38.48 3.44
CA ASN A 470 26.51 38.47 3.35
C ASN A 470 25.84 39.55 4.22
N PRO A 471 26.34 40.80 4.29
CA PRO A 471 25.72 41.80 5.13
C PRO A 471 24.33 42.17 4.61
N THR A 472 23.37 42.27 5.52
CA THR A 472 22.02 42.70 5.18
C THR A 472 21.66 43.98 5.93
N THR A 473 20.52 44.54 5.53
CA THR A 473 19.88 45.69 6.14
C THR A 473 18.42 45.35 6.32
N PHE A 474 17.66 46.20 7.00
CA PHE A 474 16.21 46.00 7.12
C PHE A 474 15.45 45.89 5.78
N PHE A 475 16.05 46.29 4.65
CA PHE A 475 15.42 46.19 3.32
C PHE A 475 15.57 44.82 2.65
N ASN A 476 16.62 44.06 2.99
CA ASN A 476 17.00 42.84 2.28
C ASN A 476 17.37 41.67 3.20
N ALA A 477 17.30 41.86 4.52
CA ALA A 477 17.35 40.76 5.47
C ALA A 477 16.16 39.81 5.25
N LEU A 478 16.33 38.55 5.70
CA LEU A 478 15.20 37.63 5.80
C LEU A 478 14.16 38.26 6.74
N GLN A 479 12.93 38.42 6.26
CA GLN A 479 11.85 38.99 7.05
C GLN A 479 11.34 37.93 8.03
N LEU A 480 11.12 38.31 9.29
CA LEU A 480 10.45 37.44 10.25
C LEU A 480 8.94 37.47 9.97
N ILE A 481 8.51 36.67 8.99
CA ILE A 481 7.14 36.67 8.46
C ILE A 481 6.11 36.17 9.48
N THR A 482 4.89 36.67 9.39
CA THR A 482 3.69 36.10 10.02
C THR A 482 2.84 35.44 8.94
N VAL A 483 2.82 34.11 8.95
CA VAL A 483 2.12 33.35 7.92
C VAL A 483 0.61 33.44 8.16
N PRO A 484 -0.21 33.75 7.15
CA PRO A 484 -1.65 33.69 7.28
C PRO A 484 -2.12 32.32 7.79
N GLY A 485 -3.09 32.32 8.70
CA GLY A 485 -3.71 31.06 9.16
C GLY A 485 -4.30 30.29 7.99
N ALA A 486 -4.33 28.96 8.10
CA ALA A 486 -4.97 28.11 7.09
C ALA A 486 -6.38 28.62 6.79
N LYS A 487 -6.71 28.79 5.50
CA LYS A 487 -8.07 29.19 5.10
C LYS A 487 -9.03 28.15 5.66
N ALA A 488 -9.90 28.56 6.60
CA ALA A 488 -10.97 27.71 7.08
C ALA A 488 -11.79 27.26 5.87
N ILE A 489 -11.91 25.94 5.66
CA ILE A 489 -12.85 25.41 4.69
C ILE A 489 -14.22 25.97 5.09
N PRO A 490 -14.92 26.70 4.20
CA PRO A 490 -16.27 27.13 4.52
C PRO A 490 -17.08 25.86 4.74
N VAL A 491 -17.50 25.62 5.99
CA VAL A 491 -18.48 24.59 6.30
C VAL A 491 -19.67 24.87 5.38
N PRO A 492 -20.02 23.97 4.44
CA PRO A 492 -21.18 24.19 3.62
C PRO A 492 -22.36 24.31 4.57
N GLU A 493 -23.01 25.48 4.58
CA GLU A 493 -24.27 25.68 5.29
C GLU A 493 -25.16 24.47 5.00
N PRO A 494 -25.62 23.73 6.03
CA PRO A 494 -26.42 22.54 5.81
C PRO A 494 -27.56 22.89 4.86
N SER A 495 -27.65 22.18 3.74
CA SER A 495 -28.68 22.45 2.75
C SER A 495 -30.06 22.55 3.42
N THR A 496 -30.94 23.41 2.90
CA THR A 496 -32.30 23.58 3.46
C THR A 496 -33.03 22.24 3.62
N LEU A 497 -32.70 21.24 2.80
CA LEU A 497 -33.18 19.86 2.87
C LEU A 497 -32.63 19.09 4.09
N ALA A 498 -31.36 19.26 4.44
CA ALA A 498 -30.77 18.64 5.63
C ALA A 498 -31.39 19.21 6.93
N LEU A 499 -31.63 20.53 6.97
CA LEU A 499 -32.33 21.17 8.10
C LEU A 499 -33.78 20.68 8.23
N LEU A 500 -34.48 20.50 7.10
CA LEU A 500 -35.84 19.98 7.05
C LEU A 500 -35.91 18.50 7.47
N ALA A 501 -34.94 17.68 7.08
CA ALA A 501 -34.86 16.28 7.47
C ALA A 501 -34.64 16.12 8.99
N MET A 502 -33.74 16.91 9.59
CA MET A 502 -33.51 16.90 11.04
C MET A 502 -34.74 17.42 11.81
N GLY A 503 -35.43 18.45 11.29
CA GLY A 503 -36.68 18.93 11.85
C GLY A 503 -37.82 17.90 11.79
N ALA A 504 -37.94 17.17 10.67
CA ALA A 504 -38.94 16.11 10.50
C ALA A 504 -38.67 14.89 11.39
N ILE A 505 -37.41 14.50 11.56
CA ILE A 505 -36.99 13.42 12.47
C ILE A 505 -37.30 13.81 13.93
N GLY A 506 -37.03 15.07 14.31
CA GLY A 506 -37.40 15.60 15.63
C GLY A 506 -38.91 15.60 15.89
N LEU A 507 -39.72 16.00 14.89
CA LEU A 507 -41.18 15.99 14.99
C LEU A 507 -41.74 14.56 15.07
N LEU A 508 -41.22 13.63 14.25
CA LEU A 508 -41.61 12.21 14.27
C LEU A 508 -41.28 11.57 15.63
N SER A 509 -40.12 11.89 16.19
CA SER A 509 -39.69 11.42 17.51
C SER A 509 -40.56 11.97 18.66
N TYR A 510 -41.10 13.17 18.51
CA TYR A 510 -42.03 13.78 19.47
C TYR A 510 -43.42 13.15 19.40
N VAL A 511 -43.95 12.90 18.20
CA VAL A 511 -45.26 12.25 17.99
C VAL A 511 -45.25 10.80 18.46
N TRP A 512 -44.15 10.07 18.25
CA TRP A 512 -43.99 8.69 18.75
C TRP A 512 -43.94 8.59 20.28
N ARG A 513 -43.56 9.68 20.97
CA ARG A 513 -43.48 9.72 22.44
C ARG A 513 -44.80 10.14 23.12
N GLN A 514 -45.81 10.53 22.34
CA GLN A 514 -47.14 10.98 22.79
C GLN A 514 -48.24 9.93 22.53
N GLN A 515 -47.89 8.76 22.00
CA GLN A 515 -48.73 7.56 21.94
C GLN A 515 -48.26 6.57 23.01
#